data_AF-A0A348YKF0-F1
#
_entry.id   AF-A0A348YKF0-F1
#
_cell.length_a   1.000
_cell.length_b   1.000
_cell.length_c   1.000
_cell.angle_alpha   90.00
_cell.angle_beta   90.00
_cell.angle_gamma   90.00
#
_symmetry.space_group_name_H-M   'P 1'
#
loop_
_entity.id
_entity.type
_entity.pdbx_description
1 polymer ?
#
loop_
_entity_poly.entity_id
_entity_poly.type
_entity_poly.pdbx_seq_one_letter_code
_entity_poly.pdbx_strand_id
1 'polypeptide(L)'
;NKNFSMNVQHCIVGIPGCFIKSQMQEGTATVQSGYVTIRDRNLAIENARAGTNLGEDEEIIHTLPQNYHTQTSEEVINPIGQYAKRLTVEAQIISCKRGHVANLNNVLSSVSSDIQVDSKIYNGIAAADAVLTESEKEIGVSLIDIGGGTVSVNVYDNKRMIFSFGFPSGGDGITQQIAKNMGISLDMAEQLKVQFGLADPGLIPQDKQNVRLKFKQSSMYQRDDDNSISYSQLSIIIHEELKQLFQRIIYTISDFASSNGKSLNLGAGFVLTGGVANTVGIEYVLEEVVRELYVSQDSAYPMNKIKVRIAQPLGLVGGQENSSIGGSSLLSPDKAVAVGLLRSGRSLIEEKIFYENNSEKQKKKSIIRSIRDWISHEF
;
A
#
# COMPACT_ATOMS: atom_id res chain seq x y z
N ASN A 1 -23.97 -14.74 -13.76
CA ASN A 1 -24.00 -15.34 -12.41
C ASN A 1 -22.95 -16.42 -12.28
N LYS A 2 -21.73 -16.07 -11.84
CA LYS A 2 -20.82 -17.08 -11.29
C LYS A 2 -21.35 -17.39 -9.90
N ASN A 3 -22.01 -18.54 -9.74
CA ASN A 3 -22.41 -19.04 -8.43
C ASN A 3 -21.13 -19.43 -7.69
N PHE A 4 -20.64 -18.54 -6.83
CA PHE A 4 -19.75 -18.98 -5.77
C PHE A 4 -20.60 -19.86 -4.85
N SER A 5 -20.09 -21.03 -4.46
CA SER A 5 -20.75 -21.95 -3.52
C SER A 5 -20.84 -21.40 -2.09
N MET A 6 -20.52 -20.12 -1.90
CA MET A 6 -20.52 -19.40 -0.64
C MET A 6 -21.35 -18.13 -0.78
N ASN A 7 -22.24 -17.90 0.20
CA ASN A 7 -22.95 -16.64 0.34
C ASN A 7 -22.04 -15.66 1.11
N VAL A 8 -21.59 -14.60 0.43
CA VAL A 8 -20.74 -13.57 1.03
C VAL A 8 -21.63 -12.52 1.69
N GLN A 9 -21.61 -12.46 3.03
CA GLN A 9 -22.40 -11.51 3.82
C GLN A 9 -21.58 -10.33 4.35
N HIS A 10 -20.27 -10.51 4.52
CA HIS A 10 -19.38 -9.48 5.06
C HIS A 10 -18.18 -9.29 4.16
N CYS A 11 -17.71 -8.06 4.01
CA CYS A 11 -16.50 -7.75 3.28
C CYS A 11 -15.67 -6.65 3.94
N ILE A 12 -14.36 -6.73 3.71
CA ILE A 12 -13.42 -5.64 3.96
C ILE A 12 -13.09 -5.02 2.62
N VAL A 13 -13.14 -3.70 2.55
CA VAL A 13 -12.97 -2.99 1.29
C VAL A 13 -11.75 -2.10 1.33
N GLY A 14 -10.99 -2.15 0.24
CA GLY A 14 -9.79 -1.36 0.05
C GLY A 14 -10.09 0.03 -0.54
N ILE A 15 -9.42 1.06 -0.04
CA ILE A 15 -9.41 2.42 -0.60
C ILE A 15 -8.04 2.68 -1.23
N PRO A 16 -7.95 2.99 -2.54
CA PRO A 16 -6.67 3.27 -3.21
C PRO A 16 -5.99 4.56 -2.73
N GLY A 17 -4.66 4.62 -2.83
CA GLY A 17 -3.85 5.77 -2.37
C GLY A 17 -4.13 7.10 -3.08
N CYS A 18 -4.65 7.09 -4.30
CA CYS A 18 -5.04 8.33 -4.99
C CYS A 18 -6.31 8.99 -4.43
N PHE A 19 -7.02 8.32 -3.52
CA PHE A 19 -8.25 8.84 -2.88
C PHE A 19 -8.05 9.18 -1.40
N ILE A 20 -6.84 9.04 -0.88
CA ILE A 20 -6.53 9.34 0.52
C ILE A 20 -5.69 10.62 0.66
N LYS A 21 -5.82 11.26 1.81
CA LYS A 21 -4.92 12.28 2.30
C LYS A 21 -4.31 11.77 3.60
N SER A 22 -2.99 11.92 3.73
CA SER A 22 -2.21 11.46 4.88
C SER A 22 -1.58 12.66 5.57
N GLN A 23 -1.78 12.81 6.88
CA GLN A 23 -1.18 13.90 7.67
C GLN A 23 -0.86 13.45 9.08
N MET A 24 0.26 13.93 9.62
CA MET A 24 0.59 13.74 11.03
C MET A 24 -0.21 14.73 11.87
N GLN A 25 -0.77 14.27 12.99
CA GLN A 25 -1.52 15.11 13.91
C GLN A 25 -1.18 14.73 15.35
N GLU A 26 -0.90 15.75 16.16
CA GLU A 26 -0.70 15.57 17.59
C GLU A 26 -2.04 15.63 18.35
N GLY A 27 -2.11 14.84 19.41
CA GLY A 27 -3.17 14.90 20.41
C GLY A 27 -2.58 14.77 21.81
N THR A 28 -3.20 15.43 22.80
CA THR A 28 -2.69 15.41 24.18
C THR A 28 -3.75 15.00 25.16
N ALA A 29 -3.36 14.33 26.25
CA ALA A 29 -4.22 14.03 27.39
C ALA A 29 -3.52 14.34 28.70
N THR A 30 -4.27 14.87 29.66
CA THR A 30 -3.79 15.06 31.03
C THR A 30 -3.93 13.74 31.79
N VAL A 31 -2.84 13.28 32.40
CA VAL A 31 -2.78 12.02 33.15
C VAL A 31 -2.96 12.34 34.63
N GLN A 32 -4.12 12.00 35.18
CA GLN A 32 -4.49 12.36 36.56
C GLN A 32 -3.87 11.42 37.62
N SER A 33 -3.69 10.14 37.28
CA SER A 33 -3.12 9.12 38.17
C SER A 33 -1.61 9.21 38.35
N GLY A 34 -0.93 10.08 37.59
CA GLY A 34 0.54 10.11 37.48
C GLY A 34 1.14 9.00 36.62
N TYR A 35 0.40 7.92 36.38
CA TYR A 35 0.76 6.84 35.44
C TYR A 35 -0.29 6.74 34.35
N VAL A 36 0.16 6.62 33.09
CA VAL A 36 -0.71 6.57 31.91
C VAL A 36 -1.61 5.34 31.97
N THR A 37 -2.91 5.56 31.85
CA THR A 37 -3.91 4.50 31.71
C THR A 37 -4.34 4.31 30.25
N ILE A 38 -5.07 3.22 29.98
CA ILE A 38 -5.72 3.00 28.67
C ILE A 38 -6.64 4.16 28.31
N ARG A 39 -7.34 4.74 29.29
CA ARG A 39 -8.24 5.89 29.09
C ARG A 39 -7.45 7.11 28.63
N ASP A 40 -6.32 7.41 29.26
CA ASP A 40 -5.49 8.56 28.89
C ASP A 40 -4.92 8.42 27.48
N ARG A 41 -4.44 7.21 27.12
CA ARG A 41 -3.98 6.89 25.76
C ARG A 41 -5.10 7.09 24.74
N ASN A 42 -6.27 6.51 24.98
CA ASN A 42 -7.40 6.60 24.06
C ASN A 42 -7.87 8.05 23.89
N LEU A 43 -7.90 8.83 24.98
CA LEU A 43 -8.23 10.25 24.94
C LEU A 43 -7.21 11.06 24.14
N ALA A 44 -5.91 10.78 24.28
CA ALA A 44 -4.89 11.45 23.48
C ALA A 44 -5.09 11.17 21.98
N ILE A 45 -5.40 9.92 21.61
CA ILE A 45 -5.70 9.51 20.22
C ILE A 45 -6.96 10.21 19.71
N GLU A 46 -8.02 10.26 20.52
CA GLU A 46 -9.27 10.95 20.18
C GLU A 46 -9.04 12.45 19.97
N ASN A 47 -8.21 13.07 20.81
CA ASN A 47 -7.86 14.48 20.66
C ASN A 47 -7.04 14.74 19.39
N ALA A 48 -6.14 13.83 18.99
CA ALA A 48 -5.46 13.92 17.69
C ALA A 48 -6.48 13.83 16.55
N ARG A 49 -7.39 12.86 16.61
CA ARG A 49 -8.46 12.69 15.60
C ARG A 49 -9.35 13.94 15.51
N ALA A 50 -9.76 14.51 16.64
CA ALA A 50 -10.63 15.69 16.71
C ALA A 50 -9.92 16.98 16.30
N GLY A 51 -8.62 17.09 16.57
CA GLY A 51 -7.79 18.24 16.17
C GLY A 51 -7.39 18.25 14.69
N THR A 52 -7.69 17.18 13.95
CA THR A 52 -7.35 17.06 12.53
C THR A 52 -8.17 18.06 11.72
N ASN A 53 -7.48 18.92 10.95
CA ASN A 53 -8.14 19.78 9.97
C ASN A 53 -8.57 18.96 8.74
N LEU A 54 -9.87 18.67 8.64
CA LEU A 54 -10.50 17.97 7.53
C LEU A 54 -11.18 18.95 6.60
N GLY A 55 -11.14 18.68 5.29
CA GLY A 55 -12.04 19.37 4.36
C GLY A 55 -13.51 19.05 4.65
N GLU A 56 -14.43 19.92 4.22
CA GLU A 56 -15.88 19.77 4.46
C GLU A 56 -16.42 18.39 4.01
N ASP A 57 -15.91 17.89 2.88
CA ASP A 57 -16.29 16.60 2.29
C ASP A 57 -15.35 15.44 2.66
N GLU A 58 -14.60 15.53 3.75
CA GLU A 58 -13.66 14.49 4.18
C GLU A 58 -14.16 13.72 5.41
N GLU A 59 -13.74 12.46 5.49
CA GLU A 59 -13.89 11.63 6.68
C GLU A 59 -12.60 10.87 6.97
N ILE A 60 -12.31 10.64 8.26
CA ILE A 60 -11.13 9.89 8.71
C ILE A 60 -11.43 8.40 8.61
N ILE A 61 -10.59 7.69 7.85
CA ILE A 61 -10.64 6.24 7.70
C ILE A 61 -9.68 5.54 8.66
N HIS A 62 -8.50 6.11 8.91
CA HIS A 62 -7.52 5.54 9.86
C HIS A 62 -6.95 6.62 10.78
N THR A 63 -6.73 6.22 12.03
CA THR A 63 -5.99 6.98 13.03
C THR A 63 -4.93 6.04 13.58
N LEU A 64 -3.69 6.20 13.14
CA LEU A 64 -2.59 5.28 13.46
C LEU A 64 -1.61 5.95 14.42
N PRO A 65 -1.61 5.64 15.72
CA PRO A 65 -0.60 6.13 16.65
C PRO A 65 0.79 5.69 16.18
N GLN A 66 1.69 6.65 15.97
CA GLN A 66 3.06 6.41 15.52
C GLN A 66 4.04 6.50 16.69
N ASN A 67 3.81 7.44 17.60
CA ASN A 67 4.67 7.67 18.74
C ASN A 67 3.87 8.26 19.91
N TYR A 68 4.41 8.09 21.11
CA TYR A 68 3.95 8.80 22.29
C TYR A 68 5.11 9.54 22.95
N HIS A 69 4.80 10.73 23.46
CA HIS A 69 5.72 11.51 24.28
C HIS A 69 5.22 11.55 25.72
N THR A 70 6.14 11.29 26.64
CA THR A 70 5.95 11.43 28.07
C THR A 70 6.96 12.43 28.62
N GLN A 71 6.90 12.73 29.92
CA GLN A 71 7.91 13.57 30.56
C GLN A 71 9.30 12.92 30.61
N THR A 72 9.37 11.60 30.52
CA THR A 72 10.60 10.84 30.69
C THR A 72 11.20 10.35 29.38
N SER A 73 10.43 10.36 28.28
CA SER A 73 10.87 9.90 26.97
C SER A 73 10.08 10.58 25.85
N GLU A 74 10.79 10.97 24.80
CA GLU A 74 10.23 11.46 23.53
C GLU A 74 9.85 10.32 22.59
N GLU A 75 10.31 9.09 22.86
CA GLU A 75 9.98 7.94 22.03
C GLU A 75 9.42 6.82 22.89
N VAL A 76 8.13 6.56 22.72
CA VAL A 76 7.40 5.55 23.48
C VAL A 76 6.44 4.84 22.55
N ILE A 77 6.61 3.52 22.42
CA ILE A 77 5.71 2.67 21.63
C ILE A 77 4.42 2.39 22.40
N ASN A 78 4.56 1.98 23.67
CA ASN A 78 3.45 1.72 24.56
C ASN A 78 3.56 2.60 25.83
N PRO A 79 2.69 3.61 25.99
CA PRO A 79 2.79 4.52 27.12
C PRO A 79 2.11 3.98 28.37
N ILE A 80 1.31 2.91 28.28
CA ILE A 80 0.52 2.42 29.42
C ILE A 80 1.43 1.99 30.57
N GLY A 81 1.16 2.53 31.75
CA GLY A 81 1.93 2.29 32.97
C GLY A 81 3.19 3.16 33.10
N GLN A 82 3.53 3.97 32.09
CA GLN A 82 4.61 4.95 32.24
C GLN A 82 4.17 6.15 33.06
N TYR A 83 5.12 6.73 33.80
CA TYR A 83 4.87 7.95 34.55
C TYR A 83 4.76 9.15 33.60
N ALA A 84 3.66 9.89 33.69
CA ALA A 84 3.46 11.12 32.95
C ALA A 84 2.41 11.99 33.66
N LYS A 85 2.57 13.31 33.56
CA LYS A 85 1.47 14.26 33.86
C LYS A 85 0.69 14.66 32.61
N ARG A 86 1.35 14.61 31.45
CA ARG A 86 0.77 14.85 30.14
C ARG A 86 1.31 13.80 29.19
N LEU A 87 0.40 13.17 28.46
CA LEU A 87 0.72 12.26 27.36
C LEU A 87 0.44 13.01 26.06
N THR A 88 1.42 13.03 25.14
CA THR A 88 1.18 13.43 23.75
C THR A 88 1.24 12.19 22.87
N VAL A 89 0.39 12.11 21.87
CA VAL A 89 0.46 11.11 20.80
C VAL A 89 0.70 11.84 19.49
N GLU A 90 1.60 11.30 18.68
CA GLU A 90 1.71 11.61 17.26
C GLU A 90 0.95 10.53 16.50
N ALA A 91 -0.09 10.90 15.78
CA ALA A 91 -0.90 9.97 15.01
C ALA A 91 -0.88 10.31 13.52
N GLN A 92 -0.64 9.30 12.70
CA GLN A 92 -0.86 9.41 11.26
C GLN A 92 -2.36 9.29 11.00
N ILE A 93 -2.95 10.37 10.49
CA ILE A 93 -4.36 10.45 10.13
C ILE A 93 -4.49 10.26 8.64
N ILE A 94 -5.30 9.27 8.27
CA ILE A 94 -5.65 9.02 6.88
C ILE A 94 -7.14 9.34 6.71
N SER A 95 -7.43 10.29 5.83
CA SER A 95 -8.78 10.68 5.44
C SER A 95 -9.03 10.42 3.96
N CYS A 96 -10.29 10.38 3.58
CA CYS A 96 -10.71 10.32 2.18
C CYS A 96 -11.97 11.16 1.95
N LYS A 97 -12.30 11.43 0.69
CA LYS A 97 -13.55 12.13 0.35
C LYS A 97 -14.76 11.24 0.63
N ARG A 98 -15.75 11.76 1.35
CA ARG A 98 -17.03 11.08 1.66
C ARG A 98 -17.74 10.60 0.41
N GLY A 99 -17.69 11.38 -0.68
CA GLY A 99 -18.28 10.98 -1.97
C GLY A 99 -17.68 9.69 -2.53
N HIS A 100 -16.37 9.46 -2.35
CA HIS A 100 -15.73 8.22 -2.77
C HIS A 100 -16.26 7.02 -1.97
N VAL A 101 -16.39 7.18 -0.65
CA VAL A 101 -16.94 6.15 0.23
C VAL A 101 -18.42 5.87 -0.05
N ALA A 102 -19.20 6.90 -0.33
CA ALA A 102 -20.60 6.75 -0.73
C ALA A 102 -20.72 5.98 -2.04
N ASN A 103 -19.91 6.31 -3.05
CA ASN A 103 -19.90 5.59 -4.33
C ASN A 103 -19.51 4.12 -4.14
N LEU A 104 -18.51 3.84 -3.31
CA LEU A 104 -18.10 2.48 -2.98
C LEU A 104 -19.24 1.67 -2.34
N ASN A 105 -19.93 2.23 -1.35
CA ASN A 105 -21.07 1.59 -0.72
C ASN A 105 -22.21 1.34 -1.73
N ASN A 106 -22.51 2.31 -2.60
CA ASN A 106 -23.54 2.17 -3.62
C ASN A 106 -23.24 1.04 -4.61
N VAL A 107 -21.97 0.90 -5.03
CA VAL A 107 -21.55 -0.19 -5.90
C VAL A 107 -21.76 -1.54 -5.20
N LEU A 108 -21.36 -1.67 -3.93
CA LEU A 108 -21.50 -2.92 -3.17
C LEU A 108 -22.98 -3.28 -2.96
N SER A 109 -23.81 -2.31 -2.60
CA SER A 109 -25.26 -2.52 -2.46
C SER A 109 -25.93 -2.92 -3.78
N SER A 110 -25.38 -2.52 -4.94
CA SER A 110 -25.90 -2.94 -6.24
C SER A 110 -25.47 -4.36 -6.64
N VAL A 111 -24.41 -4.89 -6.04
CA VAL A 111 -24.01 -6.30 -6.18
C VAL A 111 -24.92 -7.20 -5.33
N SER A 112 -25.15 -6.82 -4.06
CA SER A 112 -26.07 -7.50 -3.16
C SER A 112 -26.45 -6.59 -2.00
N SER A 113 -27.73 -6.55 -1.65
CA SER A 113 -28.21 -5.87 -0.43
C SER A 113 -27.69 -6.50 0.86
N ASP A 114 -27.25 -7.75 0.79
CA ASP A 114 -26.90 -8.56 1.96
C ASP A 114 -25.41 -8.47 2.31
N ILE A 115 -24.61 -7.76 1.50
CA ILE A 115 -23.19 -7.54 1.77
C ILE A 115 -23.02 -6.34 2.70
N GLN A 116 -22.54 -6.61 3.91
CA GLN A 116 -22.14 -5.61 4.88
C GLN A 116 -20.65 -5.29 4.77
N VAL A 117 -20.32 -4.00 4.67
CA VAL A 117 -18.93 -3.53 4.76
C VAL A 117 -18.54 -3.43 6.23
N ASP A 118 -17.68 -4.34 6.68
CA ASP A 118 -17.21 -4.39 8.06
C ASP A 118 -16.11 -3.37 8.35
N SER A 119 -15.26 -3.09 7.35
CA SER A 119 -14.22 -2.06 7.48
C SER A 119 -13.74 -1.58 6.12
N LYS A 120 -13.19 -0.36 6.12
CA LYS A 120 -12.57 0.31 4.97
C LYS A 120 -11.10 0.51 5.27
N ILE A 121 -10.23 -0.15 4.52
CA ILE A 121 -8.80 -0.16 4.76
C ILE A 121 -8.10 0.59 3.63
N TYR A 122 -7.15 1.46 3.95
CA TYR A 122 -6.29 2.04 2.92
C TYR A 122 -5.41 0.92 2.31
N ASN A 123 -5.43 0.77 0.99
CA ASN A 123 -4.73 -0.28 0.27
C ASN A 123 -3.24 -0.35 0.61
N GLY A 124 -2.58 0.80 0.81
CA GLY A 124 -1.17 0.81 1.17
C GLY A 124 -0.91 0.17 2.53
N ILE A 125 -1.80 0.33 3.52
CA ILE A 125 -1.66 -0.36 4.82
C ILE A 125 -1.80 -1.87 4.63
N ALA A 126 -2.83 -2.29 3.89
CA ALA A 126 -3.07 -3.70 3.60
C ALA A 126 -1.88 -4.33 2.86
N ALA A 127 -1.40 -3.68 1.80
CA ALA A 127 -0.24 -4.14 1.05
C ALA A 127 1.01 -4.23 1.93
N ALA A 128 1.27 -3.21 2.76
CA ALA A 128 2.42 -3.18 3.66
C ALA A 128 2.38 -4.30 4.70
N ASP A 129 1.22 -4.56 5.30
CA ASP A 129 1.03 -5.69 6.21
C ASP A 129 1.33 -7.02 5.49
N ALA A 130 0.89 -7.17 4.25
CA ALA A 130 1.09 -8.40 3.49
C ALA A 130 2.55 -8.69 3.15
N VAL A 131 3.35 -7.68 2.78
CA VAL A 131 4.62 -7.89 2.07
C VAL A 131 5.87 -7.32 2.74
N LEU A 132 5.73 -6.43 3.73
CA LEU A 132 6.87 -5.87 4.45
C LEU A 132 7.15 -6.66 5.72
N THR A 133 8.42 -6.82 6.04
CA THR A 133 8.88 -7.32 7.33
C THR A 133 8.99 -6.18 8.34
N GLU A 134 8.92 -6.49 9.63
CA GLU A 134 9.16 -5.49 10.67
C GLU A 134 10.57 -4.91 10.62
N SER A 135 11.58 -5.72 10.24
CA SER A 135 12.95 -5.23 10.05
C SER A 135 13.06 -4.20 8.92
N GLU A 136 12.31 -4.37 7.83
CA GLU A 136 12.29 -3.37 6.76
C GLU A 136 11.62 -2.06 7.22
N LYS A 137 10.51 -2.15 7.95
CA LYS A 137 9.85 -0.97 8.53
C LYS A 137 10.72 -0.26 9.57
N GLU A 138 11.52 -1.02 10.33
CA GLU A 138 12.45 -0.49 11.33
C GLU A 138 13.66 0.20 10.71
N ILE A 139 14.32 -0.44 9.73
CA ILE A 139 15.47 0.14 9.02
C ILE A 139 15.06 1.32 8.13
N GLY A 140 13.83 1.25 7.60
CA GLY A 140 13.24 2.25 6.74
C GLY A 140 13.12 1.79 5.29
N VAL A 141 11.90 1.83 4.76
CA VAL A 141 11.51 1.24 3.46
C VAL A 141 10.39 2.04 2.80
N SER A 142 10.42 2.13 1.47
CA SER A 142 9.30 2.64 0.68
C SER A 142 8.61 1.50 -0.07
N LEU A 143 7.35 1.24 0.27
CA LEU A 143 6.49 0.33 -0.49
C LEU A 143 5.79 1.12 -1.60
N ILE A 144 5.87 0.61 -2.83
CA ILE A 144 5.25 1.18 -4.02
C ILE A 144 4.33 0.12 -4.62
N ASP A 145 3.01 0.32 -4.50
CA ASP A 145 1.98 -0.51 -5.10
C ASP A 145 1.51 0.12 -6.41
N ILE A 146 1.80 -0.55 -7.54
CA ILE A 146 1.44 -0.09 -8.88
C ILE A 146 0.37 -1.01 -9.45
N GLY A 147 -0.88 -0.57 -9.33
CA GLY A 147 -2.04 -1.24 -9.92
C GLY A 147 -2.29 -0.84 -11.38
N GLY A 148 -3.45 -1.26 -11.90
CA GLY A 148 -3.89 -0.88 -13.24
C GLY A 148 -4.12 0.62 -13.37
N GLY A 149 -4.98 1.21 -12.54
CA GLY A 149 -5.33 2.65 -12.64
C GLY A 149 -4.87 3.50 -11.45
N THR A 150 -4.14 2.92 -10.50
CA THR A 150 -3.76 3.62 -9.27
C THR A 150 -2.38 3.22 -8.80
N VAL A 151 -1.67 4.18 -8.23
CA VAL A 151 -0.43 3.96 -7.48
C VAL A 151 -0.65 4.35 -6.03
N SER A 152 -0.14 3.55 -5.10
CA SER A 152 -0.10 3.88 -3.68
C SER A 152 1.34 3.74 -3.18
N VAL A 153 1.83 4.73 -2.44
CA VAL A 153 3.19 4.76 -1.91
C VAL A 153 3.12 4.97 -0.40
N ASN A 154 3.85 4.15 0.34
CA ASN A 154 4.00 4.25 1.78
C ASN A 154 5.47 4.26 2.16
N VAL A 155 5.88 5.24 2.96
CA VAL A 155 7.22 5.35 3.51
C VAL A 155 7.18 5.03 4.99
N TYR A 156 8.01 4.07 5.39
CA TYR A 156 8.21 3.68 6.78
C TYR A 156 9.63 4.00 7.23
N ASP A 157 9.77 4.38 8.49
CA ASP A 157 11.05 4.58 9.19
C ASP A 157 10.83 4.36 10.69
N ASN A 158 11.75 3.67 11.37
CA ASN A 158 11.63 3.33 12.80
C ASN A 158 10.27 2.72 13.18
N LYS A 159 9.75 1.81 12.34
CA LYS A 159 8.42 1.15 12.46
C LYS A 159 7.22 2.10 12.35
N ARG A 160 7.43 3.36 11.98
CA ARG A 160 6.38 4.38 11.82
C ARG A 160 6.08 4.61 10.35
N MET A 161 4.80 4.71 10.00
CA MET A 161 4.36 5.22 8.71
C MET A 161 4.47 6.75 8.73
N ILE A 162 5.51 7.26 8.08
CA ILE A 162 5.84 8.69 8.12
C ILE A 162 5.27 9.48 6.94
N PHE A 163 4.98 8.80 5.82
CA PHE A 163 4.40 9.43 4.64
C PHE A 163 3.58 8.43 3.81
N SER A 164 2.48 8.90 3.23
CA SER A 164 1.71 8.13 2.26
C SER A 164 1.03 9.02 1.24
N PHE A 165 1.03 8.60 -0.01
CA PHE A 165 0.38 9.30 -1.11
C PHE A 165 0.03 8.34 -2.25
N GLY A 166 -0.63 8.83 -3.29
CA GLY A 166 -0.91 8.03 -4.48
C GLY A 166 -1.23 8.86 -5.72
N PHE A 167 -1.27 8.18 -6.86
CA PHE A 167 -1.55 8.79 -8.17
C PHE A 167 -2.67 8.05 -8.90
N PRO A 168 -3.53 8.75 -9.68
CA PRO A 168 -4.65 8.16 -10.42
C PRO A 168 -4.23 7.67 -11.82
N SER A 169 -3.05 7.05 -11.94
CA SER A 169 -2.56 6.43 -13.18
C SER A 169 -1.45 5.45 -12.83
N GLY A 170 -1.55 4.23 -13.33
CA GLY A 170 -0.61 3.14 -13.08
C GLY A 170 -0.27 2.42 -14.38
N GLY A 171 -0.55 1.11 -14.44
CA GLY A 171 -0.32 0.31 -15.64
C GLY A 171 -1.17 0.71 -16.86
N ASP A 172 -2.27 1.43 -16.67
CA ASP A 172 -3.13 1.97 -17.72
C ASP A 172 -2.43 3.08 -18.51
N GLY A 173 -1.61 3.91 -17.85
CA GLY A 173 -0.74 4.89 -18.52
C GLY A 173 0.22 4.22 -19.51
N ILE A 174 0.85 3.12 -19.09
CA ILE A 174 1.74 2.32 -19.95
C ILE A 174 0.97 1.78 -21.16
N THR A 175 -0.21 1.21 -20.93
CA THR A 175 -1.09 0.68 -22.00
C THR A 175 -1.53 1.76 -22.98
N GLN A 176 -1.85 2.95 -22.47
CA GLN A 176 -2.20 4.10 -23.30
C GLN A 176 -1.04 4.55 -24.20
N GLN A 177 0.19 4.58 -23.68
CA GLN A 177 1.34 4.93 -24.52
C GLN A 177 1.67 3.87 -25.55
N ILE A 178 1.56 2.58 -25.22
CA ILE A 178 1.74 1.51 -26.20
C ILE A 178 0.70 1.66 -27.32
N ALA A 179 -0.59 1.83 -26.96
CA ALA A 179 -1.67 2.03 -27.93
C ALA A 179 -1.41 3.24 -28.83
N LYS A 180 -1.01 4.37 -28.24
CA LYS A 180 -0.76 5.63 -28.96
C LYS A 180 0.44 5.53 -29.90
N ASN A 181 1.58 5.00 -29.44
CA ASN A 181 2.79 4.89 -30.25
C ASN A 181 2.64 3.88 -31.39
N MET A 182 1.80 2.86 -31.21
CA MET A 182 1.60 1.81 -32.20
C MET A 182 0.35 1.99 -33.08
N GLY A 183 -0.56 2.90 -32.72
CA GLY A 183 -1.84 3.05 -33.42
C GLY A 183 -2.79 1.86 -33.26
N ILE A 184 -2.72 1.14 -32.12
CA ILE A 184 -3.54 -0.06 -31.83
C ILE A 184 -4.60 0.20 -30.76
N SER A 185 -5.54 -0.74 -30.58
CA SER A 185 -6.53 -0.63 -29.49
C SER A 185 -5.90 -0.82 -28.11
N LEU A 186 -6.54 -0.27 -27.07
CA LEU A 186 -6.11 -0.45 -25.68
C LEU A 186 -6.05 -1.93 -25.28
N ASP A 187 -7.01 -2.74 -25.73
CA ASP A 187 -7.03 -4.18 -25.44
C ASP A 187 -5.81 -4.89 -26.03
N MET A 188 -5.41 -4.55 -27.26
CA MET A 188 -4.21 -5.11 -27.88
C MET A 188 -2.94 -4.63 -27.21
N ALA A 189 -2.88 -3.35 -26.83
CA ALA A 189 -1.76 -2.80 -26.08
C ALA A 189 -1.60 -3.48 -24.71
N GLU A 190 -2.70 -3.76 -24.01
CA GLU A 190 -2.67 -4.49 -22.74
C GLU A 190 -2.17 -5.93 -22.95
N GLN A 191 -2.65 -6.61 -23.99
CA GLN A 191 -2.19 -7.95 -24.34
C GLN A 191 -0.69 -7.98 -24.62
N LEU A 192 -0.17 -7.03 -25.41
CA LEU A 192 1.26 -6.92 -25.69
C LEU A 192 2.06 -6.65 -24.41
N LYS A 193 1.61 -5.71 -23.58
CA LYS A 193 2.24 -5.37 -22.31
C LYS A 193 2.30 -6.57 -21.36
N VAL A 194 1.20 -7.32 -21.20
CA VAL A 194 1.15 -8.46 -20.28
C VAL A 194 1.95 -9.65 -20.80
N GLN A 195 1.90 -9.93 -22.12
CA GLN A 195 2.56 -11.11 -22.70
C GLN A 195 4.06 -10.91 -22.93
N PHE A 196 4.46 -9.69 -23.30
CA PHE A 196 5.83 -9.39 -23.74
C PHE A 196 6.45 -8.22 -22.97
N GLY A 197 5.84 -7.75 -21.88
CA GLY A 197 6.37 -6.63 -21.12
C GLY A 197 7.75 -6.92 -20.53
N LEU A 198 8.70 -6.04 -20.83
CA LEU A 198 10.07 -6.08 -20.31
C LEU A 198 10.53 -4.63 -20.13
N ALA A 199 10.85 -4.26 -18.90
CA ALA A 199 11.05 -2.88 -18.49
C ALA A 199 12.46 -2.36 -18.75
N ASP A 200 13.47 -3.23 -18.82
CA ASP A 200 14.85 -2.85 -19.12
C ASP A 200 15.28 -3.44 -20.47
N PRO A 201 15.37 -2.63 -21.55
CA PRO A 201 15.77 -3.10 -22.88
C PRO A 201 17.12 -3.85 -22.90
N GLY A 202 18.01 -3.59 -21.93
CA GLY A 202 19.29 -4.28 -21.78
C GLY A 202 19.16 -5.77 -21.43
N LEU A 203 18.00 -6.19 -20.91
CA LEU A 203 17.71 -7.59 -20.59
C LEU A 203 17.22 -8.42 -21.79
N ILE A 204 16.98 -7.79 -22.94
CA ILE A 204 16.54 -8.50 -24.15
C ILE A 204 17.67 -9.42 -24.63
N PRO A 205 17.45 -10.74 -24.71
CA PRO A 205 18.45 -11.67 -25.22
C PRO A 205 18.91 -11.29 -26.63
N GLN A 206 20.20 -11.48 -26.94
CA GLN A 206 20.78 -11.08 -28.23
C GLN A 206 20.04 -11.70 -29.43
N ASP A 207 19.62 -12.97 -29.31
CA ASP A 207 18.84 -13.69 -30.32
C ASP A 207 17.41 -13.14 -30.49
N LYS A 208 16.93 -12.34 -29.55
CA LYS A 208 15.59 -11.73 -29.55
C LYS A 208 15.56 -10.24 -29.91
N GLN A 209 16.70 -9.57 -30.07
CA GLN A 209 16.75 -8.13 -30.36
C GLN A 209 16.05 -7.74 -31.68
N ASN A 210 16.07 -8.63 -32.67
CA ASN A 210 15.44 -8.41 -33.98
C ASN A 210 14.05 -9.06 -34.10
N VAL A 211 13.51 -9.63 -33.01
CA VAL A 211 12.18 -10.26 -33.02
C VAL A 211 11.11 -9.19 -33.19
N ARG A 212 10.17 -9.43 -34.11
CA ARG A 212 8.96 -8.64 -34.30
C ARG A 212 7.76 -9.40 -33.76
N LEU A 213 7.06 -8.79 -32.81
CA LEU A 213 5.83 -9.27 -32.22
C LEU A 213 4.70 -8.93 -33.18
N LYS A 214 4.01 -9.95 -33.70
CA LYS A 214 2.86 -9.78 -34.58
C LYS A 214 1.58 -9.69 -33.76
N PHE A 215 0.71 -8.75 -34.11
CA PHE A 215 -0.64 -8.64 -33.59
C PHE A 215 -1.63 -8.64 -34.77
N LYS A 216 -2.93 -8.75 -34.49
CA LYS A 216 -3.95 -8.69 -35.54
C LYS A 216 -4.81 -7.46 -35.31
N GLN A 217 -4.76 -6.49 -36.21
CA GLN A 217 -5.64 -5.33 -36.16
C GLN A 217 -6.69 -5.43 -37.27
N SER A 218 -7.96 -5.32 -36.88
CA SER A 218 -9.08 -5.26 -37.83
C SER A 218 -9.17 -3.86 -38.42
N SER A 219 -8.36 -3.59 -39.44
CA SER A 219 -8.32 -2.30 -40.13
C SER A 219 -8.47 -2.54 -41.63
N MET A 220 -9.40 -1.82 -42.27
CA MET A 220 -9.65 -1.92 -43.70
C MET A 220 -8.51 -1.32 -44.56
N TYR A 221 -7.54 -0.66 -43.92
CA TYR A 221 -6.51 0.16 -44.59
C TYR A 221 -5.05 -0.20 -44.24
N GLN A 222 -4.79 -1.21 -43.39
CA GLN A 222 -3.42 -1.61 -43.01
C GLN A 222 -2.99 -2.90 -43.71
N ARG A 223 -1.71 -2.97 -44.11
CA ARG A 223 -1.12 -4.20 -44.65
C ARG A 223 -0.70 -5.12 -43.50
N ASP A 224 -0.60 -6.43 -43.75
CA ASP A 224 -0.20 -7.41 -42.72
C ASP A 224 1.18 -7.12 -42.08
N ASP A 225 2.10 -6.49 -42.81
CA ASP A 225 3.43 -6.11 -42.30
C ASP A 225 3.40 -4.92 -41.32
N ASP A 226 2.34 -4.09 -41.35
CA ASP A 226 2.14 -2.97 -40.42
C ASP A 226 1.70 -3.44 -39.03
N ASN A 227 1.26 -4.70 -38.90
CA ASN A 227 0.75 -5.27 -37.65
C ASN A 227 1.86 -5.90 -36.79
N SER A 228 3.01 -5.23 -36.68
CA SER A 228 4.12 -5.74 -35.87
C SER A 228 4.97 -4.66 -35.22
N ILE A 229 5.48 -4.95 -34.01
CA ILE A 229 6.42 -4.10 -33.26
C ILE A 229 7.68 -4.88 -32.94
N SER A 230 8.86 -4.26 -32.98
CA SER A 230 10.06 -4.94 -32.49
C SER A 230 9.99 -5.10 -30.97
N TYR A 231 10.51 -6.20 -30.45
CA TYR A 231 10.51 -6.43 -29.00
C TYR A 231 11.21 -5.28 -28.24
N SER A 232 12.31 -4.77 -28.81
CA SER A 232 13.03 -3.61 -28.28
C SER A 232 12.19 -2.33 -28.25
N GLN A 233 11.38 -2.05 -29.29
CA GLN A 233 10.52 -0.87 -29.31
C GLN A 233 9.45 -0.94 -28.21
N LEU A 234 8.83 -2.09 -27.99
CA LEU A 234 7.86 -2.27 -26.90
C LEU A 234 8.52 -2.05 -25.54
N SER A 235 9.70 -2.62 -25.34
CA SER A 235 10.46 -2.48 -24.11
C SER A 235 10.85 -1.03 -23.82
N ILE A 236 11.30 -0.27 -24.83
CA ILE A 236 11.62 1.15 -24.69
C ILE A 236 10.39 1.96 -24.25
N ILE A 237 9.21 1.73 -24.84
CA ILE A 237 7.98 2.43 -24.44
C ILE A 237 7.64 2.14 -22.97
N ILE A 238 7.73 0.87 -22.55
CA ILE A 238 7.47 0.47 -21.16
C ILE A 238 8.48 1.09 -20.20
N HIS A 239 9.77 1.08 -20.58
CA HIS A 239 10.86 1.66 -19.82
C HIS A 239 10.63 3.14 -19.52
N GLU A 240 10.37 3.95 -20.56
CA GLU A 240 10.20 5.40 -20.43
C GLU A 240 9.00 5.77 -19.54
N GLU A 241 7.89 5.03 -19.63
CA GLU A 241 6.73 5.29 -18.79
C GLU A 241 6.95 4.90 -17.32
N LEU A 242 7.62 3.77 -17.08
CA LEU A 242 8.02 3.38 -15.73
C LEU A 242 9.01 4.38 -15.14
N LYS A 243 9.99 4.84 -15.95
CA LYS A 243 10.98 5.84 -15.55
C LYS A 243 10.31 7.15 -15.12
N GLN A 244 9.39 7.68 -15.93
CA GLN A 244 8.63 8.89 -15.58
C GLN A 244 7.80 8.71 -14.30
N LEU A 245 7.12 7.57 -14.14
CA LEU A 245 6.35 7.28 -12.93
C LEU A 245 7.26 7.22 -11.69
N PHE A 246 8.39 6.50 -11.76
CA PHE A 246 9.33 6.40 -10.66
C PHE A 246 9.98 7.75 -10.34
N GLN A 247 10.34 8.55 -11.34
CA GLN A 247 10.85 9.91 -11.10
C GLN A 247 9.84 10.72 -10.30
N ARG A 248 8.56 10.72 -10.70
CA ARG A 248 7.49 11.41 -9.97
C ARG A 248 7.35 10.91 -8.53
N ILE A 249 7.43 9.60 -8.30
CA ILE A 249 7.39 9.01 -6.96
C ILE A 249 8.56 9.51 -6.11
N ILE A 250 9.79 9.38 -6.62
CA ILE A 250 11.00 9.77 -5.89
C ILE A 250 11.01 11.28 -5.61
N TYR A 251 10.65 12.12 -6.58
CA TYR A 251 10.52 13.57 -6.35
C TYR A 251 9.51 13.88 -5.25
N THR A 252 8.36 13.19 -5.21
CA THR A 252 7.35 13.42 -4.17
C THR A 252 7.85 13.01 -2.77
N ILE A 253 8.62 11.92 -2.67
CA ILE A 253 9.26 11.49 -1.42
C ILE A 253 10.31 12.53 -0.97
N SER A 254 11.17 12.98 -1.88
CA SER A 254 12.23 13.96 -1.57
C SER A 254 11.68 15.33 -1.20
N ASP A 255 10.61 15.79 -1.87
CA ASP A 255 9.92 17.04 -1.57
C ASP A 255 9.30 17.01 -0.17
N PHE A 256 8.64 15.90 0.19
CA PHE A 256 8.13 15.68 1.55
C PHE A 256 9.25 15.70 2.59
N ALA A 257 10.36 15.00 2.34
CA ALA A 257 11.52 14.96 3.24
C ALA A 257 12.05 16.38 3.51
N SER A 258 12.33 17.11 2.44
CA SER A 258 12.90 18.47 2.48
C SER A 258 11.97 19.45 3.18
N SER A 259 10.68 19.44 2.84
CA SER A 259 9.67 20.35 3.40
C SER A 259 9.41 20.13 4.89
N ASN A 260 9.70 18.94 5.41
CA ASN A 260 9.48 18.59 6.82
C ASN A 260 10.79 18.56 7.63
N GLY A 261 11.92 18.97 7.05
CA GLY A 261 13.23 18.90 7.71
C GLY A 261 13.63 17.47 8.09
N LYS A 262 13.06 16.46 7.42
CA LYS A 262 13.29 15.04 7.71
C LYS A 262 14.40 14.51 6.81
N SER A 263 15.39 13.88 7.43
CA SER A 263 16.22 12.90 6.71
C SER A 263 15.45 11.58 6.73
N LEU A 264 15.01 11.08 5.57
CA LEU A 264 14.30 9.80 5.50
C LEU A 264 15.32 8.66 5.53
N ASN A 265 15.32 7.77 6.50
CA ASN A 265 16.14 6.56 6.34
C ASN A 265 15.39 5.57 5.42
N LEU A 266 15.99 5.23 4.27
CA LEU A 266 15.48 4.20 3.36
C LEU A 266 16.51 3.06 3.23
N GLY A 267 17.16 2.68 4.33
CA GLY A 267 18.25 1.71 4.34
C GLY A 267 17.83 0.29 3.90
N ALA A 268 16.55 -0.06 4.02
CA ALA A 268 16.00 -1.29 3.46
C ALA A 268 15.61 -1.16 1.99
N GLY A 269 15.55 0.07 1.47
CA GLY A 269 15.33 0.39 0.07
C GLY A 269 13.85 0.47 -0.31
N PHE A 270 13.51 -0.11 -1.47
CA PHE A 270 12.19 -0.03 -2.07
C PHE A 270 11.62 -1.43 -2.30
N VAL A 271 10.31 -1.56 -2.08
CA VAL A 271 9.57 -2.78 -2.34
C VAL A 271 8.48 -2.48 -3.36
N LEU A 272 8.49 -3.17 -4.49
CA LEU A 272 7.51 -3.02 -5.56
C LEU A 272 6.42 -4.09 -5.46
N THR A 273 5.16 -3.69 -5.49
CA THR A 273 4.01 -4.60 -5.48
C THR A 273 2.94 -4.16 -6.48
N GLY A 274 1.87 -4.93 -6.61
CA GLY A 274 0.78 -4.65 -7.54
C GLY A 274 0.94 -5.36 -8.89
N GLY A 275 -0.01 -5.15 -9.78
CA GLY A 275 -0.05 -5.79 -11.10
C GLY A 275 1.16 -5.49 -11.96
N VAL A 276 1.60 -4.23 -11.98
CA VAL A 276 2.70 -3.77 -12.84
C VAL A 276 4.06 -4.28 -12.34
N ALA A 277 4.18 -4.62 -11.05
CA ALA A 277 5.40 -5.22 -10.49
C ALA A 277 5.70 -6.62 -11.06
N ASN A 278 4.78 -7.24 -11.81
CA ASN A 278 5.06 -8.45 -12.59
C ASN A 278 5.85 -8.18 -13.88
N THR A 279 6.09 -6.91 -14.25
CA THR A 279 6.87 -6.57 -15.46
C THR A 279 8.33 -6.94 -15.25
N VAL A 280 8.90 -7.72 -16.15
CA VAL A 280 10.28 -8.22 -16.02
C VAL A 280 11.28 -7.06 -16.01
N GLY A 281 12.13 -6.99 -14.99
CA GLY A 281 13.20 -6.00 -14.87
C GLY A 281 12.76 -4.62 -14.38
N ILE A 282 11.54 -4.48 -13.87
CA ILE A 282 11.01 -3.22 -13.34
C ILE A 282 11.86 -2.65 -12.20
N GLU A 283 12.48 -3.52 -11.39
CA GLU A 283 13.37 -3.16 -10.30
C GLU A 283 14.59 -2.37 -10.78
N TYR A 284 15.13 -2.69 -11.97
CA TYR A 284 16.28 -2.02 -12.54
C TYR A 284 15.97 -0.59 -12.97
N VAL A 285 14.75 -0.34 -13.47
CA VAL A 285 14.30 1.02 -13.83
C VAL A 285 14.20 1.89 -12.58
N LEU A 286 13.68 1.36 -11.47
CA LEU A 286 13.66 2.11 -10.22
C LEU A 286 15.08 2.34 -9.69
N GLU A 287 15.96 1.34 -9.72
CA GLU A 287 17.36 1.52 -9.35
C GLU A 287 18.06 2.61 -10.18
N GLU A 288 17.81 2.64 -11.49
CA GLU A 288 18.32 3.68 -12.39
C GLU A 288 17.85 5.07 -11.96
N VAL A 289 16.53 5.26 -11.79
CA VAL A 289 15.96 6.55 -11.38
C VAL A 289 16.50 7.01 -10.04
N VAL A 290 16.60 6.11 -9.07
CA VAL A 290 17.14 6.44 -7.75
C VAL A 290 18.62 6.83 -7.88
N ARG A 291 19.43 6.15 -8.72
CA ARG A 291 20.82 6.58 -8.95
C ARG A 291 20.90 7.95 -9.61
N GLU A 292 20.10 8.22 -10.64
CA GLU A 292 20.10 9.51 -11.36
C GLU A 292 19.76 10.68 -10.44
N LEU A 293 18.67 10.56 -9.66
CA LEU A 293 18.18 11.66 -8.84
C LEU A 293 19.04 11.90 -7.60
N TYR A 294 19.65 10.86 -7.03
CA TYR A 294 20.50 11.00 -5.85
C TYR A 294 21.91 11.52 -6.18
N VAL A 295 22.47 11.27 -7.37
CA VAL A 295 23.75 11.88 -7.79
C VAL A 295 23.66 13.41 -7.90
N SER A 296 22.45 13.94 -8.04
CA SER A 296 22.19 15.39 -8.16
C SER A 296 21.99 16.13 -6.83
N GLN A 297 21.79 15.41 -5.72
CA GLN A 297 21.51 15.99 -4.41
C GLN A 297 22.59 15.54 -3.42
N ASP A 298 23.31 16.50 -2.85
CA ASP A 298 24.42 16.36 -1.89
C ASP A 298 23.94 15.74 -0.55
N SER A 299 23.35 14.55 -0.61
CA SER A 299 22.51 13.95 0.41
C SER A 299 23.24 12.81 1.12
N ALA A 300 23.11 12.75 2.44
CA ALA A 300 23.85 11.92 3.38
C ALA A 300 23.53 10.40 3.31
N TYR A 301 23.18 9.86 2.14
CA TYR A 301 22.95 8.44 1.94
C TYR A 301 24.24 7.76 1.48
N PRO A 302 24.82 6.83 2.25
CA PRO A 302 25.93 6.03 1.76
C PRO A 302 25.46 5.18 0.57
N MET A 303 26.04 5.46 -0.61
CA MET A 303 25.86 4.84 -1.94
C MET A 303 25.93 3.31 -2.03
N ASN A 304 26.14 2.61 -0.92
CA ASN A 304 26.40 1.18 -0.94
C ASN A 304 25.08 0.39 -0.83
N LYS A 305 24.40 0.31 -1.99
CA LYS A 305 23.27 -0.56 -2.36
C LYS A 305 21.89 0.04 -2.10
N ILE A 306 21.38 0.79 -3.09
CA ILE A 306 19.94 0.90 -3.30
C ILE A 306 19.42 -0.52 -3.52
N LYS A 307 18.52 -0.99 -2.65
CA LYS A 307 17.91 -2.31 -2.77
C LYS A 307 16.50 -2.11 -3.30
N VAL A 308 16.20 -2.73 -4.44
CA VAL A 308 14.83 -2.86 -4.90
C VAL A 308 14.49 -4.34 -4.91
N ARG A 309 13.33 -4.70 -4.35
CA ARG A 309 12.81 -6.06 -4.48
C ARG A 309 11.36 -6.07 -4.91
N ILE A 310 10.97 -7.11 -5.63
CA ILE A 310 9.57 -7.40 -5.92
C ILE A 310 8.95 -8.08 -4.68
N ALA A 311 7.75 -7.63 -4.33
CA ALA A 311 7.02 -8.11 -3.18
C ALA A 311 6.48 -9.53 -3.39
N GLN A 312 6.49 -10.30 -2.31
CA GLN A 312 5.74 -11.55 -2.18
C GLN A 312 5.01 -11.52 -0.84
N PRO A 313 3.69 -11.81 -0.80
CA PRO A 313 2.97 -11.92 0.45
C PRO A 313 3.63 -12.93 1.41
N LEU A 314 3.95 -12.48 2.61
CA LEU A 314 4.68 -13.24 3.62
C LEU A 314 3.78 -14.28 4.31
N GLY A 315 4.35 -15.27 5.01
CA GLY A 315 3.61 -16.13 5.94
C GLY A 315 2.49 -17.00 5.35
N LEU A 316 2.39 -17.12 4.02
CA LEU A 316 1.45 -18.03 3.36
C LEU A 316 2.06 -19.44 3.30
N VAL A 317 1.61 -20.33 4.19
CA VAL A 317 2.00 -21.76 4.21
C VAL A 317 0.90 -22.57 3.51
N GLY A 318 1.26 -23.39 2.53
CA GLY A 318 0.31 -24.27 1.82
C GLY A 318 0.29 -24.15 0.30
N GLY A 319 1.21 -23.38 -0.30
CA GLY A 319 1.37 -23.29 -1.75
C GLY A 319 2.07 -24.50 -2.39
N GLN A 320 1.85 -25.73 -1.89
CA GLN A 320 2.23 -26.92 -2.67
C GLN A 320 1.19 -27.16 -3.77
N GLU A 321 1.67 -27.61 -4.93
CA GLU A 321 1.01 -27.68 -6.25
C GLU A 321 -0.36 -28.41 -6.33
N ASN A 322 -0.91 -28.93 -5.22
CA ASN A 322 -2.07 -29.81 -5.21
C ASN A 322 -3.34 -29.23 -4.56
N SER A 323 -3.42 -27.94 -4.26
CA SER A 323 -4.71 -27.29 -4.02
C SER A 323 -5.30 -26.82 -5.35
N SER A 324 -6.59 -27.02 -5.57
CA SER A 324 -7.35 -26.59 -6.76
C SER A 324 -7.40 -25.06 -6.96
N ILE A 325 -6.65 -24.31 -6.15
CA ILE A 325 -6.35 -22.89 -6.26
C ILE A 325 -4.82 -22.81 -6.26
N GLY A 326 -4.21 -22.78 -7.45
CA GLY A 326 -2.77 -22.90 -7.63
C GLY A 326 -1.97 -22.05 -6.63
N GLY A 327 -1.25 -22.73 -5.72
CA GLY A 327 -0.55 -22.12 -4.59
C GLY A 327 0.48 -21.04 -4.95
N SER A 328 1.00 -21.05 -6.18
CA SER A 328 1.90 -20.02 -6.72
C SER A 328 1.19 -18.70 -7.04
N SER A 329 -0.12 -18.70 -7.28
CA SER A 329 -0.87 -17.51 -7.68
C SER A 329 -1.16 -16.54 -6.53
N LEU A 330 -1.06 -16.98 -5.27
CA LEU A 330 -1.26 -16.11 -4.10
C LEU A 330 0.02 -15.39 -3.67
N LEU A 331 1.17 -15.84 -4.18
CA LEU A 331 2.48 -15.26 -3.90
C LEU A 331 2.83 -14.11 -4.85
N SER A 332 2.01 -13.87 -5.88
CA SER A 332 2.27 -12.81 -6.84
C SER A 332 2.05 -11.41 -6.23
N PRO A 333 2.83 -10.40 -6.64
CA PRO A 333 2.78 -9.05 -6.07
C PRO A 333 1.41 -8.39 -6.22
N ASP A 334 0.60 -8.78 -7.21
CA ASP A 334 -0.76 -8.26 -7.41
C ASP A 334 -1.78 -8.74 -6.37
N LYS A 335 -1.41 -9.72 -5.53
CA LYS A 335 -2.28 -10.22 -4.44
C LYS A 335 -2.04 -9.53 -3.10
N ALA A 336 -1.01 -8.69 -2.97
CA ALA A 336 -0.63 -8.07 -1.71
C ALA A 336 -1.80 -7.38 -0.99
N VAL A 337 -2.56 -6.52 -1.69
CA VAL A 337 -3.71 -5.83 -1.10
C VAL A 337 -4.77 -6.84 -0.63
N ALA A 338 -5.13 -7.82 -1.47
CA ALA A 338 -6.15 -8.81 -1.12
C ALA A 338 -5.75 -9.63 0.12
N VAL A 339 -4.49 -10.08 0.20
CA VAL A 339 -3.96 -10.79 1.36
C VAL A 339 -4.01 -9.91 2.61
N GLY A 340 -3.59 -8.65 2.51
CA GLY A 340 -3.64 -7.70 3.63
C GLY A 340 -5.05 -7.38 4.11
N LEU A 341 -6.01 -7.25 3.20
CA LEU A 341 -7.43 -7.07 3.54
C LEU A 341 -7.98 -8.29 4.27
N LEU A 342 -7.62 -9.50 3.84
CA LEU A 342 -8.00 -10.74 4.52
C LEU A 342 -7.42 -10.84 5.93
N ARG A 343 -6.16 -10.43 6.12
CA ARG A 343 -5.54 -10.35 7.46
C ARG A 343 -6.22 -9.32 8.35
N SER A 344 -6.56 -8.17 7.79
CA SER A 344 -7.34 -7.13 8.48
C SER A 344 -8.70 -7.68 8.91
N GLY A 345 -9.39 -8.41 8.02
CA GLY A 345 -10.65 -9.07 8.33
C GLY A 345 -10.53 -10.12 9.43
N ARG A 346 -9.47 -10.95 9.39
CA ARG A 346 -9.18 -11.92 10.44
C ARG A 346 -9.01 -11.25 11.80
N SER A 347 -8.20 -10.19 11.86
CA SER A 347 -7.96 -9.43 13.10
C SER A 347 -9.27 -8.86 13.68
N LEU A 348 -10.12 -8.28 12.84
CA LEU A 348 -11.44 -7.77 13.26
C LEU A 348 -12.36 -8.88 13.81
N ILE A 349 -12.34 -10.07 13.21
CA ILE A 349 -13.12 -11.22 13.68
C ILE A 349 -12.59 -11.73 15.02
N GLU A 350 -11.27 -11.88 15.16
CA GLU A 350 -10.63 -12.30 16.41
C GLU A 350 -10.94 -11.31 17.54
N GLU A 351 -10.96 -10.01 17.25
CA GLU A 351 -11.36 -8.97 18.19
C GLU A 351 -12.83 -9.11 18.61
N LYS A 352 -13.77 -9.25 17.65
CA LYS A 352 -15.19 -9.47 17.96
C LYS A 352 -15.39 -10.70 18.85
N ILE A 353 -14.77 -11.83 18.51
CA ILE A 353 -14.84 -13.08 19.27
C ILE A 353 -14.27 -12.90 20.69
N PHE A 354 -13.16 -12.19 20.84
CA PHE A 354 -12.57 -11.90 22.14
C PHE A 354 -13.53 -11.09 23.03
N TYR A 355 -14.16 -10.04 22.49
CA TYR A 355 -15.13 -9.24 23.23
C TYR A 355 -16.40 -10.01 23.56
N GLU A 356 -16.93 -10.81 22.64
CA GLU A 356 -18.11 -11.65 22.90
C GLU A 356 -17.85 -12.63 24.05
N ASN A 357 -16.75 -13.37 23.99
CA ASN A 357 -16.36 -14.32 25.04
C ASN A 357 -16.12 -13.64 26.40
N ASN A 358 -15.54 -12.44 26.41
CA ASN A 358 -15.34 -11.69 27.64
C ASN A 358 -16.62 -11.02 28.13
N SER A 359 -17.55 -10.66 27.26
CA SER A 359 -18.88 -10.16 27.63
C SER A 359 -19.76 -11.26 28.22
N GLU A 360 -19.64 -12.51 27.75
CA GLU A 360 -20.31 -13.68 28.34
C GLU A 360 -19.68 -14.07 29.69
N LYS A 361 -18.35 -14.01 29.81
CA LYS A 361 -17.66 -14.14 31.10
C LYS A 361 -18.02 -13.00 32.07
N GLN A 362 -18.23 -11.79 31.57
CA GLN A 362 -18.72 -10.64 32.33
C GLN A 362 -20.22 -10.73 32.69
N LYS A 363 -21.05 -11.51 31.96
CA LYS A 363 -22.42 -11.82 32.41
C LYS A 363 -22.46 -12.78 33.61
N LYS A 364 -21.46 -13.65 33.78
CA LYS A 364 -21.28 -14.49 35.00
C LYS A 364 -20.44 -13.83 36.09
N LYS A 365 -19.74 -12.74 35.77
CA LYS A 365 -18.99 -11.89 36.71
C LYS A 365 -19.33 -10.44 36.43
N SER A 366 -20.62 -10.11 36.51
CA SER A 366 -21.02 -8.71 36.49
C SER A 366 -20.38 -8.09 37.71
N ILE A 367 -19.57 -7.04 37.49
CA ILE A 367 -18.71 -6.29 38.44
C ILE A 367 -17.21 -6.68 38.34
N ILE A 368 -16.49 -6.02 37.40
CA ILE A 368 -15.09 -5.50 37.45
C ILE A 368 -14.20 -5.79 36.20
N ARG A 369 -14.00 -4.72 35.40
CA ARG A 369 -12.82 -4.24 34.61
C ARG A 369 -12.37 -4.91 33.27
N SER A 370 -12.58 -4.10 32.21
CA SER A 370 -11.58 -3.44 31.33
C SER A 370 -10.58 -4.26 30.50
N ILE A 371 -10.93 -4.44 29.23
CA ILE A 371 -10.16 -4.22 27.98
C ILE A 371 -8.62 -4.26 28.11
N ARG A 372 -8.07 -5.42 27.77
CA ARG A 372 -6.68 -5.82 27.45
C ARG A 372 -6.91 -6.74 26.23
N ASP A 373 -6.37 -6.58 25.01
CA ASP A 373 -4.97 -6.71 24.61
C ASP A 373 -4.86 -6.36 23.10
N TRP A 374 -4.18 -5.25 22.75
CA TRP A 374 -3.73 -4.93 21.38
C TRP A 374 -2.18 -4.86 21.33
N ILE A 375 -1.49 -5.58 22.23
CA ILE A 375 -0.02 -5.55 22.35
C ILE A 375 0.51 -6.95 22.71
N SER A 376 0.16 -7.97 21.92
CA SER A 376 0.79 -9.31 22.09
C SER A 376 1.18 -10.00 20.78
N HIS A 377 1.05 -9.33 19.65
CA HIS A 377 1.73 -9.67 18.39
C HIS A 377 2.29 -8.33 17.90
N GLU A 378 3.53 -7.90 18.13
CA GLU A 378 4.81 -8.56 18.37
C GLU A 378 5.61 -7.77 19.45
N PHE A 379 6.78 -8.30 19.82
CA PHE A 379 7.71 -7.80 20.84
C PHE A 379 8.10 -6.31 20.73
#